data_AF-A0A914ZM90-F1
#
_entry.id   AF-A0A914ZM90-F1
#
_cell.length_a   1.000
_cell.length_b   1.000
_cell.length_c   1.000
_cell.angle_alpha   90.00
_cell.angle_beta   90.00
_cell.angle_gamma   90.00
#
_symmetry.space_group_name_H-M   'P 1'
#
loop_
_entity.id
_entity.type
_entity.pdbx_description
1 polymer ?
#
loop_
_entity_poly.entity_id
_entity_poly.type
_entity_poly.pdbx_seq_one_letter_code
_entity_poly.pdbx_strand_id
1 'polypeptide(L)'
;MEICYLSWRFSDFGHKQEYFSAYWEVIEYHPSRRIEIIMDFNFKKIASDASGFFSRAKQFTEETFLKAEKTELDAHFENLLQRADKTEEHTKRLLSCLESYLQPNPTVRMEEVFYEKLELRKEGGRMNNLEHLGQAMTDAGNEFGAGTPYGNALLKVAQAEFKLGAGERDFINNCASNTLLPIRRFLEGDMKTIQRERKVLNTKRLDLDAAKSRLRKAKSLEAQSSAEADLRVAQAEFDKQAEITKLLLEGIQTAHNNQLKCLRDFVEAQMSFYAQAHQHMADLQRELSGALSADSGISLYSNSNANSPPTSVRTAGKEATIAQQQNIERQPSAGGDASGASK
;
A
#
# COMPACT_ATOMS: atom_id res chain seq x y z
N MET A 1 -15.53 20.76 -14.77
CA MET A 1 -14.72 19.75 -14.06
C MET A 1 -15.37 19.55 -12.70
N GLU A 2 -16.31 18.64 -12.60
CA GLU A 2 -16.90 18.24 -11.32
C GLU A 2 -16.59 16.77 -11.10
N ILE A 3 -15.97 16.49 -9.95
CA ILE A 3 -15.62 15.17 -9.47
C ILE A 3 -16.88 14.63 -8.79
N CYS A 4 -17.60 13.72 -9.46
CA CYS A 4 -18.70 12.99 -8.84
C CYS A 4 -18.16 11.91 -7.90
N TYR A 5 -18.48 12.10 -6.62
CA TYR A 5 -18.42 11.14 -5.53
C TYR A 5 -19.09 9.81 -5.90
N LEU A 6 -18.38 8.69 -5.77
CA LEU A 6 -19.01 7.37 -5.62
C LEU A 6 -19.10 7.03 -4.13
N SER A 7 -20.25 7.42 -3.57
CA SER A 7 -20.78 6.91 -2.32
C SER A 7 -21.29 5.49 -2.57
N TRP A 8 -20.62 4.48 -2.01
CA TRP A 8 -21.23 3.16 -1.79
C TRP A 8 -21.56 3.05 -0.30
N ARG A 9 -22.86 3.12 0.01
CA ARG A 9 -23.39 3.00 1.37
C ARG A 9 -24.16 1.69 1.52
N PHE A 10 -23.81 1.00 2.60
CA PHE A 10 -24.48 -0.12 3.25
C PHE A 10 -26.02 0.00 3.36
N SER A 11 -26.71 -1.12 3.15
CA SER A 11 -27.92 -1.63 3.84
C SER A 11 -28.23 -3.01 3.22
N ASP A 12 -28.57 -4.10 3.88
CA ASP A 12 -28.73 -4.45 5.29
C ASP A 12 -28.66 -6.00 5.32
N PHE A 13 -27.73 -6.56 6.10
CA PHE A 13 -27.90 -7.91 6.65
C PHE A 13 -27.61 -7.78 8.15
N GLY A 14 -28.65 -7.34 8.86
CA GLY A 14 -28.70 -7.30 10.31
C GLY A 14 -28.81 -8.71 10.88
N HIS A 15 -27.74 -9.17 11.52
CA HIS A 15 -27.74 -9.93 12.78
C HIS A 15 -26.33 -10.52 12.97
N LYS A 16 -25.43 -9.72 13.56
CA LYS A 16 -24.24 -10.14 14.35
C LYS A 16 -23.40 -8.90 14.74
N GLN A 17 -24.04 -7.88 15.29
CA GLN A 17 -23.40 -6.64 15.71
C GLN A 17 -23.16 -6.57 17.23
N GLU A 18 -22.84 -7.68 17.88
CA GLU A 18 -22.49 -7.71 19.31
C GLU A 18 -21.11 -8.33 19.62
N TYR A 19 -20.26 -8.61 18.63
CA TYR A 19 -18.93 -9.19 18.89
C TYR A 19 -17.71 -8.38 18.42
N PHE A 20 -17.89 -7.20 17.83
CA PHE A 20 -16.77 -6.42 17.26
C PHE A 20 -16.47 -5.08 17.95
N SER A 21 -16.91 -4.91 19.21
CA SER A 21 -16.53 -3.75 20.04
C SER A 21 -15.48 -4.07 21.13
N ALA A 22 -14.87 -5.26 21.11
CA ALA A 22 -13.94 -5.70 22.16
C ALA A 22 -12.52 -6.09 21.68
N TYR A 23 -12.16 -5.84 20.42
CA TYR A 23 -10.87 -6.29 19.88
C TYR A 23 -10.11 -5.22 19.08
N TRP A 24 -10.19 -3.95 19.53
CA TRP A 24 -9.36 -2.86 19.01
C TRP A 24 -8.51 -2.15 20.08
N GLU A 25 -8.34 -2.76 21.26
CA GLU A 25 -7.58 -2.14 22.36
C GLU A 25 -6.43 -2.99 22.92
N VAL A 26 -5.88 -3.92 22.14
CA VAL A 26 -4.63 -4.60 22.49
C VAL A 26 -3.83 -4.85 21.23
N ILE A 27 -2.83 -4.01 20.96
CA ILE A 27 -1.46 -4.33 20.50
C ILE A 27 -0.73 -2.99 20.30
N GLU A 28 -0.43 -2.35 21.42
CA GLU A 28 0.85 -1.68 21.62
C GLU A 28 1.32 -2.06 23.03
N TYR A 29 2.63 -2.29 23.16
CA TYR A 29 3.41 -2.42 24.40
C TYR A 29 3.79 -3.82 24.96
N HIS A 30 4.95 -4.33 24.46
CA HIS A 30 6.09 -4.95 25.19
C HIS A 30 5.93 -6.31 25.95
N PRO A 31 7.01 -6.95 26.48
CA PRO A 31 8.13 -7.64 25.81
C PRO A 31 8.38 -9.10 26.32
N SER A 32 9.28 -9.86 25.67
CA SER A 32 10.05 -11.01 26.19
C SER A 32 9.37 -12.36 26.53
N ARG A 33 9.80 -13.43 25.83
CA ARG A 33 10.28 -14.77 26.31
C ARG A 33 10.19 -15.78 25.14
N ARG A 34 11.31 -16.16 24.52
CA ARG A 34 12.22 -17.28 24.88
C ARG A 34 11.57 -18.65 24.64
N ILE A 35 11.92 -19.30 23.53
CA ILE A 35 11.88 -20.76 23.36
C ILE A 35 13.34 -21.23 23.31
N GLU A 36 13.73 -22.02 24.30
CA GLU A 36 14.98 -22.77 24.36
C GLU A 36 14.80 -24.07 23.58
N ILE A 37 15.69 -24.34 22.62
CA ILE A 37 16.07 -25.70 22.22
C ILE A 37 17.60 -25.76 22.28
N ILE A 38 18.05 -26.80 22.98
CA ILE A 38 19.39 -27.07 23.49
C ILE A 38 20.39 -27.28 22.36
N MET A 39 21.52 -26.57 22.43
CA MET A 39 22.72 -26.81 21.60
C MET A 39 23.69 -27.72 22.36
N ASP A 40 24.31 -28.66 21.66
CA ASP A 40 25.46 -29.41 22.16
C ASP A 40 26.65 -28.49 22.45
N PHE A 41 27.15 -28.59 23.68
CA PHE A 41 28.12 -27.69 24.29
C PHE A 41 29.57 -28.04 23.92
N ASN A 42 30.29 -27.09 23.31
CA ASN A 42 31.75 -27.11 23.23
C ASN A 42 32.35 -26.03 24.17
N PHE A 43 32.61 -26.41 25.42
CA PHE A 43 32.98 -25.52 26.54
C PHE A 43 34.29 -24.73 26.36
N LYS A 44 35.16 -25.09 25.42
CA LYS A 44 36.46 -24.40 25.25
C LYS A 44 36.41 -23.15 24.37
N LYS A 45 35.32 -22.93 23.61
CA LYS A 45 35.14 -21.73 22.77
C LYS A 45 34.43 -20.58 23.52
N ILE A 46 33.60 -20.92 24.51
CA ILE A 46 32.78 -19.97 25.29
C ILE A 46 33.64 -19.10 26.24
N ALA A 47 34.72 -19.65 26.80
CA ALA A 47 35.59 -18.89 27.70
C ALA A 47 36.36 -17.75 27.00
N SER A 48 36.68 -17.92 25.71
CA SER A 48 37.31 -16.87 24.90
C SER A 48 36.31 -15.76 24.53
N ASP A 49 35.10 -16.12 24.11
CA ASP A 49 34.08 -15.16 23.68
C ASP A 49 33.48 -14.36 24.85
N ALA A 50 33.39 -14.94 26.05
CA ALA A 50 32.91 -14.25 27.25
C ALA A 50 33.82 -13.10 27.69
N SER A 51 35.14 -13.19 27.45
CA SER A 51 36.09 -12.12 27.75
C SER A 51 35.87 -10.88 26.88
N GLY A 52 35.53 -11.09 25.59
CA GLY A 52 35.16 -10.02 24.66
C GLY A 52 33.78 -9.43 24.95
N PHE A 53 32.81 -10.25 25.36
CA PHE A 53 31.47 -9.78 25.74
C PHE A 53 31.46 -8.96 27.03
N PHE A 54 32.26 -9.33 28.05
CA PHE A 54 32.36 -8.55 29.28
C PHE A 54 33.07 -7.22 29.05
N SER A 55 34.09 -7.19 28.19
CA SER A 55 34.73 -5.93 27.76
C SER A 55 33.77 -5.05 26.96
N ARG A 56 32.95 -5.63 26.08
CA ARG A 56 31.90 -4.90 25.32
C ARG A 56 30.79 -4.36 26.22
N ALA A 57 30.34 -5.13 27.20
CA ALA A 57 29.32 -4.68 28.15
C ALA A 57 29.84 -3.56 29.06
N LYS A 58 31.07 -3.69 29.56
CA LYS A 58 31.75 -2.64 30.33
C LYS A 58 31.91 -1.36 29.50
N GLN A 59 32.29 -1.49 28.23
CA GLN A 59 32.42 -0.38 27.30
C GLN A 59 31.07 0.28 26.97
N PHE A 60 29.99 -0.49 26.85
CA PHE A 60 28.63 0.06 26.65
C PHE A 60 28.17 0.91 27.85
N THR A 61 28.52 0.51 29.07
CA THR A 61 28.31 1.34 30.28
C THR A 61 29.24 2.54 30.38
N GLU A 62 30.48 2.46 29.90
CA GLU A 62 31.40 3.62 29.85
C GLU A 62 31.00 4.63 28.77
N GLU A 63 30.44 4.20 27.64
CA GLU A 63 29.98 5.05 26.52
C GLU A 63 28.64 5.75 26.80
N THR A 64 27.83 5.26 27.74
CA THR A 64 26.58 5.94 28.12
C THR A 64 26.83 7.11 29.10
N PHE A 65 27.98 7.15 29.78
CA PHE A 65 28.22 8.11 30.88
C PHE A 65 29.40 9.08 30.69
N LEU A 66 30.34 8.83 29.78
CA LEU A 66 31.46 9.73 29.56
C LEU A 66 31.68 9.92 28.06
N LYS A 67 31.64 11.20 27.64
CA LYS A 67 31.90 11.72 26.29
C LYS A 67 33.13 11.09 25.62
N ALA A 68 32.98 9.90 25.05
CA ALA A 68 33.92 9.34 24.09
C ALA A 68 33.66 10.06 22.76
N GLU A 69 34.71 10.66 22.21
CA GLU A 69 34.74 11.24 20.88
C GLU A 69 34.30 10.16 19.87
N LYS A 70 33.02 10.18 19.53
CA LYS A 70 32.39 9.22 18.63
C LYS A 70 33.08 9.36 17.29
N THR A 71 33.49 8.25 16.67
CA THR A 71 33.85 8.29 15.25
C THR A 71 32.60 8.74 14.49
N GLU A 72 32.52 10.03 14.15
CA GLU A 72 31.40 10.62 13.43
C GLU A 72 31.45 10.15 11.98
N LEU A 73 30.37 9.53 11.53
CA LEU A 73 30.16 9.30 10.11
C LEU A 73 29.93 10.66 9.45
N ASP A 74 30.41 10.84 8.22
CA ASP A 74 30.21 12.11 7.52
C ASP A 74 28.71 12.42 7.32
N ALA A 75 28.38 13.70 7.20
CA ALA A 75 27.00 14.13 7.08
C ALA A 75 26.27 13.53 5.86
N HIS A 76 26.98 13.24 4.77
CA HIS A 76 26.39 12.65 3.57
C HIS A 76 26.00 11.19 3.83
N PHE A 77 26.85 10.42 4.49
CA PHE A 77 26.60 9.03 4.87
C PHE A 77 25.42 8.92 5.84
N GLU A 78 25.32 9.81 6.84
CA GLU A 78 24.18 9.86 7.75
C GLU A 78 22.87 10.18 7.01
N ASN A 79 22.90 11.10 6.03
CA ASN A 79 21.74 11.37 5.17
C ASN A 79 21.33 10.13 4.35
N LEU A 80 22.31 9.38 3.82
CA LEU A 80 22.06 8.14 3.10
C LEU A 80 21.41 7.07 3.98
N LEU A 81 21.88 6.92 5.23
CA LEU A 81 21.28 6.01 6.22
C LEU A 81 19.83 6.41 6.55
N GLN A 82 19.59 7.69 6.85
CA GLN A 82 18.24 8.18 7.15
C GLN A 82 17.29 7.99 5.97
N ARG A 83 17.78 8.20 4.73
CA ARG A 83 17.00 7.94 3.52
C ARG A 83 16.65 6.46 3.41
N ALA A 84 17.60 5.56 3.66
CA ALA A 84 17.36 4.12 3.62
C ALA A 84 16.31 3.68 4.64
N ASP A 85 16.37 4.20 5.87
CA ASP A 85 15.41 3.89 6.93
C ASP A 85 13.99 4.33 6.54
N LYS A 86 13.84 5.55 6.01
CA LYS A 86 12.56 6.07 5.49
C LYS A 86 12.05 5.23 4.32
N THR A 87 12.92 4.89 3.38
CA THR A 87 12.56 4.05 2.23
C THR A 87 12.02 2.70 2.72
N GLU A 88 12.72 2.02 3.62
CA GLU A 88 12.28 0.72 4.12
C GLU A 88 10.91 0.78 4.80
N GLU A 89 10.73 1.73 5.72
CA GLU A 89 9.49 1.91 6.47
C GLU A 89 8.30 2.15 5.53
N HIS A 90 8.43 3.13 4.64
CA HIS A 90 7.34 3.50 3.74
C HIS A 90 7.09 2.43 2.68
N THR A 91 8.11 1.79 2.14
CA THR A 91 7.93 0.69 1.18
C THR A 91 7.22 -0.51 1.81
N LYS A 92 7.53 -0.88 3.06
CA LYS A 92 6.81 -1.95 3.79
C LYS A 92 5.34 -1.60 3.98
N ARG A 93 5.06 -0.38 4.44
CA ARG A 93 3.69 0.09 4.68
C ARG A 93 2.89 0.10 3.38
N LEU A 94 3.46 0.63 2.30
CA LEU A 94 2.81 0.64 0.98
C LEU A 94 2.54 -0.77 0.46
N LEU A 95 3.50 -1.69 0.57
CA LEU A 95 3.30 -3.08 0.18
C LEU A 95 2.11 -3.70 0.93
N SER A 96 2.06 -3.52 2.26
CA SER A 96 0.96 -4.05 3.07
C SER A 96 -0.41 -3.46 2.69
N CYS A 97 -0.46 -2.16 2.37
CA CYS A 97 -1.67 -1.51 1.88
C CYS A 97 -2.09 -2.03 0.50
N LEU A 98 -1.15 -2.20 -0.43
CA LEU A 98 -1.43 -2.73 -1.78
C LEU A 98 -1.93 -4.18 -1.73
N GLU A 99 -1.33 -5.03 -0.89
CA GLU A 99 -1.79 -6.39 -0.65
C GLU A 99 -3.20 -6.44 -0.07
N SER A 100 -3.49 -5.56 0.89
CA SER A 100 -4.81 -5.50 1.53
C SER A 100 -5.87 -4.92 0.60
N TYR A 101 -5.48 -4.04 -0.32
CA TYR A 101 -6.35 -3.51 -1.37
C TYR A 101 -6.72 -4.59 -2.39
N LEU A 102 -5.74 -5.36 -2.88
CA LEU A 102 -5.96 -6.40 -3.89
C LEU A 102 -6.65 -7.64 -3.31
N GLN A 103 -6.31 -8.00 -2.07
CA GLN A 103 -6.93 -9.13 -1.39
C GLN A 103 -7.22 -8.78 0.08
N PRO A 104 -8.41 -8.25 0.39
CA PRO A 104 -8.77 -7.81 1.74
C PRO A 104 -8.78 -8.94 2.77
N ASN A 105 -9.12 -10.16 2.35
CA ASN A 105 -9.19 -11.32 3.23
C ASN A 105 -7.77 -11.81 3.62
N PRO A 106 -7.36 -11.69 4.90
CA PRO A 106 -6.02 -12.06 5.33
C PRO A 106 -5.77 -13.58 5.27
N THR A 107 -6.81 -14.41 5.45
CA THR A 107 -6.69 -15.87 5.37
C THR A 107 -6.32 -16.28 3.95
N VAL A 108 -7.04 -15.76 2.96
CA VAL A 108 -6.77 -16.09 1.55
C VAL A 108 -5.43 -15.53 1.10
N ARG A 109 -5.04 -14.34 1.58
CA ARG A 109 -3.72 -13.76 1.32
C ARG A 109 -2.59 -14.65 1.82
N MET A 110 -2.73 -15.23 3.01
CA MET A 110 -1.73 -16.15 3.57
C MET A 110 -1.69 -17.50 2.84
N GLU A 111 -2.85 -18.02 2.44
CA GLU A 111 -2.95 -19.23 1.62
C GLU A 111 -2.21 -19.05 0.29
N GLU A 112 -2.41 -17.93 -0.41
CA GLU A 112 -1.75 -17.64 -1.70
C GLU A 112 -0.22 -17.61 -1.57
N VAL A 113 0.32 -16.95 -0.54
CA VAL A 113 1.77 -16.93 -0.27
C VAL A 113 2.31 -18.34 0.02
N PHE A 114 1.53 -19.17 0.70
CA PHE A 114 1.91 -20.55 1.03
C PHE A 114 1.91 -21.45 -0.21
N TYR A 115 0.88 -21.36 -1.06
CA TYR A 115 0.80 -22.13 -2.30
C TYR A 115 1.81 -21.67 -3.35
N GLU A 116 2.13 -20.38 -3.42
CA GLU A 116 3.18 -19.83 -4.27
C GLU A 116 4.56 -20.42 -3.90
N LYS A 117 4.86 -20.57 -2.60
CA LYS A 117 6.11 -21.18 -2.12
C LYS A 117 6.22 -22.68 -2.38
N LEU A 118 5.10 -23.37 -2.55
CA LEU A 118 5.07 -24.82 -2.79
C LEU A 118 4.96 -25.17 -4.28
N GLU A 119 4.87 -24.18 -5.18
CA GLU A 119 4.60 -24.36 -6.62
C GLU A 119 3.31 -25.17 -6.92
N LEU A 120 2.44 -25.34 -5.92
CA LEU A 120 1.20 -26.15 -5.99
C LEU A 120 0.04 -25.35 -6.60
N ARG A 121 0.32 -24.43 -7.54
CA ARG A 121 -0.70 -23.54 -8.08
C ARG A 121 -1.70 -24.37 -8.88
N LYS A 122 -2.89 -24.57 -8.31
CA LYS A 122 -3.98 -25.31 -8.95
C LYS A 122 -4.47 -24.49 -10.16
N GLU A 123 -4.23 -25.01 -11.36
CA GLU A 123 -4.81 -24.48 -12.60
C GLU A 123 -6.34 -24.47 -12.47
N GLY A 124 -6.92 -23.27 -12.44
CA GLY A 124 -8.36 -23.07 -12.24
C GLY A 124 -8.71 -21.92 -11.29
N GLY A 125 -7.81 -21.54 -10.38
CA GLY A 125 -8.05 -20.45 -9.42
C GLY A 125 -9.20 -20.74 -8.45
N ARG A 126 -9.26 -20.01 -7.34
CA ARG A 126 -10.43 -20.01 -6.44
C ARG A 126 -11.48 -19.08 -7.05
N MET A 127 -12.75 -19.49 -7.05
CA MET A 127 -13.83 -18.58 -7.43
C MET A 127 -13.81 -17.34 -6.54
N ASN A 128 -13.91 -16.17 -7.16
CA ASN A 128 -14.12 -14.94 -6.43
C ASN A 128 -15.62 -14.71 -6.17
N ASN A 129 -15.93 -13.63 -5.45
CA ASN A 129 -17.31 -13.34 -5.04
C ASN A 129 -18.23 -13.12 -6.25
N LEU A 130 -17.71 -12.51 -7.32
CA LEU A 130 -18.43 -12.25 -8.57
C LEU A 130 -18.82 -13.56 -9.24
N GLU A 131 -17.90 -14.52 -9.32
CA GLU A 131 -18.20 -15.84 -9.88
C GLU A 131 -19.16 -16.65 -9.00
N HIS A 132 -19.07 -16.54 -7.68
CA HIS A 132 -20.04 -17.17 -6.79
C HIS A 132 -21.47 -16.65 -7.04
N LEU A 133 -21.61 -15.34 -7.27
CA LEU A 133 -22.88 -14.74 -7.67
C LEU A 133 -23.32 -15.24 -9.05
N GLY A 134 -22.41 -15.24 -10.02
CA GLY A 134 -22.66 -15.73 -11.39
C GLY A 134 -23.13 -17.19 -11.41
N GLN A 135 -22.53 -18.04 -10.58
CA GLN A 135 -22.94 -19.45 -10.45
C GLN A 135 -24.36 -19.56 -9.88
N ALA A 136 -24.66 -18.87 -8.78
CA ALA A 136 -25.98 -18.89 -8.18
C ALA A 136 -27.08 -18.39 -9.14
N MET A 137 -26.77 -17.34 -9.92
CA MET A 137 -27.69 -16.84 -10.96
C MET A 137 -27.83 -17.80 -12.13
N THR A 138 -26.78 -18.54 -12.49
CA THR A 138 -26.84 -19.58 -13.52
C THR A 138 -27.75 -20.72 -13.09
N ASP A 139 -27.58 -21.21 -11.87
CA ASP A 139 -28.38 -22.29 -11.31
C ASP A 139 -29.87 -21.88 -11.26
N ALA A 140 -30.15 -20.69 -10.73
CA ALA A 140 -31.50 -20.14 -10.69
C ALA A 140 -32.09 -19.92 -12.09
N GLY A 141 -31.33 -19.35 -13.03
CA GLY A 141 -31.78 -19.10 -14.40
C GLY A 141 -32.13 -20.38 -15.16
N ASN A 142 -31.39 -21.47 -14.90
CA ASN A 142 -31.69 -22.78 -15.44
C ASN A 142 -32.93 -23.42 -14.79
N GLU A 143 -33.12 -23.25 -13.49
CA GLU A 143 -34.27 -23.78 -12.76
C GLU A 143 -35.58 -23.06 -13.13
N PHE A 144 -35.57 -21.73 -13.24
CA PHE A 144 -36.74 -20.96 -13.72
C PHE A 144 -36.99 -21.13 -15.23
N GLY A 145 -35.98 -21.58 -15.97
CA GLY A 145 -36.04 -21.83 -17.40
C GLY A 145 -35.72 -20.59 -18.25
N ALA A 146 -34.83 -20.78 -19.22
CA ALA A 146 -34.34 -19.73 -20.13
C ALA A 146 -35.40 -19.10 -21.05
N GLY A 147 -36.58 -19.74 -21.17
CA GLY A 147 -37.73 -19.23 -21.91
C GLY A 147 -38.57 -18.22 -21.12
N THR A 148 -38.37 -18.11 -19.80
CA THR A 148 -39.02 -17.07 -19.01
C THR A 148 -38.19 -15.77 -19.07
N PRO A 149 -38.81 -14.58 -19.07
CA PRO A 149 -38.08 -13.32 -19.06
C PRO A 149 -37.13 -13.19 -17.87
N TYR A 150 -37.54 -13.72 -16.71
CA TYR A 150 -36.75 -13.72 -15.50
C TYR A 150 -35.55 -14.68 -15.58
N GLY A 151 -35.76 -15.94 -15.98
CA GLY A 151 -34.68 -16.91 -16.16
C GLY A 151 -33.67 -16.46 -17.21
N ASN A 152 -34.15 -15.90 -18.34
CA ASN A 152 -33.28 -15.33 -19.37
C ASN A 152 -32.43 -14.17 -18.85
N ALA A 153 -33.02 -13.24 -18.09
CA ALA A 153 -32.31 -12.12 -17.50
C ALA A 153 -31.23 -12.59 -16.51
N LEU A 154 -31.55 -13.55 -15.63
CA LEU A 154 -30.58 -14.13 -14.69
C LEU A 154 -29.38 -14.75 -15.40
N LEU A 155 -29.60 -15.51 -16.49
CA LEU A 155 -28.51 -16.10 -17.26
C LEU A 155 -27.60 -15.05 -17.91
N LYS A 156 -28.16 -13.93 -18.38
CA LYS A 156 -27.36 -12.81 -18.93
C LYS A 156 -26.54 -12.11 -17.88
N VAL A 157 -27.13 -11.81 -16.71
CA VAL A 157 -26.40 -11.20 -15.58
C VAL A 157 -25.28 -12.15 -15.14
N ALA A 158 -25.57 -13.46 -15.01
CA ALA A 158 -24.57 -14.46 -14.65
C ALA A 158 -23.35 -14.44 -15.58
N GLN A 159 -23.57 -14.40 -16.90
CA GLN A 159 -22.48 -14.33 -17.88
C GLN A 159 -21.63 -13.06 -17.73
N ALA A 160 -22.25 -11.92 -17.42
CA ALA A 160 -21.53 -10.68 -17.17
C ALA A 160 -20.71 -10.74 -15.86
N GLU A 161 -21.28 -11.30 -14.79
CA GLU A 161 -20.58 -11.51 -13.52
C GLU A 161 -19.35 -12.43 -13.67
N PHE A 162 -19.45 -13.51 -14.46
CA PHE A 162 -18.28 -14.34 -14.77
C PHE A 162 -17.19 -13.58 -15.53
N LYS A 163 -17.56 -12.72 -16.48
CA LYS A 163 -16.59 -11.86 -17.20
C LYS A 163 -15.91 -10.86 -16.26
N LEU A 164 -16.68 -10.22 -15.37
CA LEU A 164 -16.14 -9.34 -14.34
C LEU A 164 -15.19 -10.09 -13.40
N GLY A 165 -15.59 -11.28 -12.95
CA GLY A 165 -14.80 -12.13 -12.09
C GLY A 165 -13.47 -12.55 -12.72
N ALA A 166 -13.49 -12.93 -14.00
CA ALA A 166 -12.27 -13.23 -14.76
C ALA A 166 -11.35 -12.00 -14.87
N GLY A 167 -11.91 -10.84 -15.22
CA GLY A 167 -11.16 -9.58 -15.28
C GLY A 167 -10.53 -9.18 -13.94
N GLU A 168 -11.22 -9.42 -12.83
CA GLU A 168 -10.68 -9.15 -11.49
C GLU A 168 -9.50 -10.06 -11.16
N ARG A 169 -9.58 -11.36 -11.49
CA ARG A 169 -8.45 -12.28 -11.31
C ARG A 169 -7.24 -11.85 -12.12
N ASP A 170 -7.44 -11.48 -13.38
CA ASP A 170 -6.36 -11.03 -14.25
C ASP A 170 -5.73 -9.73 -13.72
N PHE A 171 -6.55 -8.80 -13.25
CA PHE A 171 -6.09 -7.58 -12.59
C PHE A 171 -5.23 -7.88 -11.34
N ILE A 172 -5.71 -8.74 -10.44
CA ILE A 172 -4.99 -9.12 -9.22
C ILE A 172 -3.67 -9.82 -9.57
N ASN A 173 -3.69 -10.78 -10.52
CA ASN A 173 -2.49 -11.52 -10.94
C ASN A 173 -1.45 -10.59 -11.60
N ASN A 174 -1.91 -9.63 -12.41
CA ASN A 174 -1.06 -8.63 -13.05
C ASN A 174 -0.38 -7.76 -11.98
N CYS A 175 -1.14 -7.22 -11.03
CA CYS A 175 -0.58 -6.42 -9.93
C CYS A 175 0.37 -7.23 -9.04
N ALA A 176 0.06 -8.51 -8.78
CA ALA A 176 0.93 -9.38 -7.99
C ALA A 176 2.31 -9.55 -8.65
N SER A 177 2.33 -9.79 -9.96
CA SER A 177 3.55 -10.04 -10.73
C SER A 177 4.36 -8.77 -11.00
N ASN A 178 3.69 -7.68 -11.39
CA ASN A 178 4.34 -6.48 -11.91
C ASN A 178 4.51 -5.35 -10.88
N THR A 179 3.80 -5.42 -9.75
CA THR A 179 3.87 -4.41 -8.69
C THR A 179 4.35 -5.01 -7.37
N LEU A 180 3.66 -6.03 -6.84
CA LEU A 180 3.97 -6.56 -5.51
C LEU A 180 5.30 -7.31 -5.48
N LEU A 181 5.54 -8.21 -6.43
CA LEU A 181 6.74 -9.06 -6.45
C LEU A 181 8.05 -8.26 -6.54
N PRO A 182 8.21 -7.24 -7.41
CA PRO A 182 9.40 -6.40 -7.41
C PRO A 182 9.63 -5.68 -6.06
N ILE A 183 8.56 -5.19 -5.43
CA ILE A 183 8.63 -4.53 -4.11
C ILE A 183 9.06 -5.53 -3.03
N ARG A 184 8.50 -6.75 -3.02
CA ARG A 184 8.92 -7.84 -2.11
C ARG A 184 10.40 -8.16 -2.28
N ARG A 185 10.87 -8.34 -3.52
CA ARG A 185 12.27 -8.67 -3.81
C ARG A 185 13.23 -7.61 -3.30
N PHE A 186 12.91 -6.33 -3.46
CA PHE A 186 13.68 -5.23 -2.90
C PHE A 186 13.75 -5.29 -1.37
N LEU A 187 12.61 -5.48 -0.70
CA LEU A 187 12.56 -5.55 0.77
C LEU A 187 13.27 -6.79 1.33
N GLU A 188 13.13 -7.93 0.68
CA GLU A 188 13.67 -9.21 1.16
C GLU A 188 15.12 -9.45 0.74
N GLY A 189 15.59 -8.82 -0.33
CA GLY A 189 16.96 -8.93 -0.83
C GLY A 189 17.81 -7.73 -0.45
N ASP A 190 17.56 -6.59 -1.10
CA ASP A 190 18.41 -5.40 -1.01
C ASP A 190 18.38 -4.80 0.39
N MET A 191 17.19 -4.54 0.94
CA MET A 191 17.07 -3.94 2.27
C MET A 191 17.62 -4.82 3.39
N LYS A 192 17.41 -6.15 3.34
CA LYS A 192 18.03 -7.07 4.31
C LYS A 192 19.55 -7.06 4.22
N THR A 193 20.11 -6.90 3.01
CA THR A 193 21.55 -6.81 2.81
C THR A 193 22.10 -5.49 3.36
N ILE A 194 21.43 -4.37 3.07
CA ILE A 194 21.76 -3.06 3.65
C ILE A 194 21.77 -3.11 5.18
N GLN A 195 20.76 -3.72 5.80
CA GLN A 195 20.69 -3.88 7.25
C GLN A 195 21.85 -4.72 7.81
N ARG A 196 22.21 -5.81 7.12
CA ARG A 196 23.33 -6.66 7.51
C ARG A 196 24.65 -5.89 7.47
N GLU A 197 24.94 -5.22 6.35
CA GLU A 197 26.17 -4.46 6.18
C GLU A 197 26.25 -3.27 7.15
N ARG A 198 25.12 -2.58 7.43
CA ARG A 198 25.05 -1.55 8.47
C ARG A 198 25.41 -2.09 9.86
N LYS A 199 24.98 -3.31 10.19
CA LYS A 199 25.33 -3.96 11.47
C LYS A 199 26.82 -4.31 11.54
N VAL A 200 27.39 -4.79 10.44
CA VAL A 200 28.84 -5.06 10.33
C VAL A 200 29.62 -3.76 10.48
N LEU A 201 29.20 -2.68 9.79
CA LEU A 201 29.82 -1.36 9.90
C LEU A 201 29.83 -0.85 11.35
N ASN A 202 28.71 -0.95 12.07
CA ASN A 202 28.67 -0.54 13.47
C ASN A 202 29.59 -1.39 14.36
N THR A 203 29.78 -2.67 14.02
CA THR A 203 30.75 -3.54 14.72
C THR A 203 32.18 -3.06 14.46
N LYS A 204 32.53 -2.78 13.19
CA LYS A 204 33.85 -2.25 12.82
C LYS A 204 34.15 -0.88 13.44
N ARG A 205 33.13 -0.02 13.56
CA ARG A 205 33.22 1.24 14.29
C ARG A 205 33.64 1.03 15.75
N LEU A 206 33.00 0.08 16.44
CA LEU A 206 33.33 -0.26 17.83
C LEU A 206 34.75 -0.83 17.96
N ASP A 207 35.17 -1.68 17.03
CA ASP A 207 36.52 -2.25 17.01
C ASP A 207 37.59 -1.15 16.82
N LEU A 208 37.32 -0.18 15.94
CA LEU A 208 38.16 0.99 15.72
C LEU A 208 38.25 1.87 16.98
N ASP A 209 37.13 2.18 17.63
CA ASP A 209 37.12 2.96 18.86
C ASP A 209 37.89 2.26 20.00
N ALA A 210 37.76 0.93 20.10
CA ALA A 210 38.53 0.13 21.05
C ALA A 210 40.03 0.16 20.74
N ALA A 211 40.44 0.10 19.47
CA ALA A 211 41.84 0.22 19.07
C ALA A 211 42.40 1.63 19.40
N LYS A 212 41.64 2.70 19.12
CA LYS A 212 41.98 4.07 19.53
C LYS A 212 42.18 4.19 21.05
N SER A 213 41.29 3.59 21.83
CA SER A 213 41.44 3.56 23.30
C SER A 213 42.65 2.77 23.77
N ARG A 214 43.00 1.65 23.11
CA ARG A 214 44.19 0.85 23.45
C ARG A 214 45.46 1.63 23.19
N LEU A 215 45.56 2.32 22.06
CA LEU A 215 46.70 3.18 21.75
C LEU A 215 46.87 4.30 22.78
N ARG A 216 45.79 5.00 23.15
CA ARG A 216 45.81 6.05 24.19
C ARG A 216 46.28 5.56 25.57
N LYS A 217 46.09 4.27 25.89
CA LYS A 217 46.45 3.65 27.18
C LYS A 217 47.85 3.01 27.19
N ALA A 218 48.50 2.84 26.03
CA ALA A 218 49.80 2.19 25.92
C ALA A 218 50.93 3.09 26.47
N LYS A 219 51.68 2.58 27.46
CA LYS A 219 52.73 3.33 28.17
C LYS A 219 54.17 2.91 27.82
N SER A 220 54.37 1.70 27.30
CA SER A 220 55.69 1.24 26.84
C SER A 220 55.80 1.37 25.33
N LEU A 221 57.03 1.56 24.83
CA LEU A 221 57.30 1.74 23.40
C LEU A 221 56.86 0.52 22.57
N GLU A 222 57.04 -0.69 23.11
CA GLU A 222 56.60 -1.94 22.48
C GLU A 222 55.07 -2.05 22.42
N ALA A 223 54.38 -1.69 23.52
CA ALA A 223 52.92 -1.69 23.54
C ALA A 223 52.32 -0.61 22.63
N GLN A 224 53.00 0.53 22.48
CA GLN A 224 52.59 1.59 21.55
C GLN A 224 52.72 1.11 20.11
N SER A 225 53.87 0.53 19.73
CA SER A 225 54.09 -0.02 18.38
C SER A 225 53.04 -1.09 18.01
N SER A 226 52.75 -2.02 18.92
CA SER A 226 51.70 -3.02 18.71
C SER A 226 50.30 -2.40 18.60
N ALA A 227 49.96 -1.42 19.44
CA ALA A 227 48.65 -0.76 19.40
C ALA A 227 48.46 0.12 18.15
N GLU A 228 49.53 0.72 17.63
CA GLU A 228 49.51 1.46 16.36
C GLU A 228 49.25 0.53 15.17
N ALA A 229 49.88 -0.65 15.15
CA ALA A 229 49.63 -1.66 14.11
C ALA A 229 48.16 -2.13 14.13
N ASP A 230 47.63 -2.45 15.31
CA ASP A 230 46.21 -2.82 15.50
C ASP A 230 45.25 -1.72 15.05
N LEU A 231 45.55 -0.46 15.41
CA LEU A 231 44.74 0.69 15.00
C LEU A 231 44.70 0.83 13.48
N ARG A 232 45.84 0.62 12.81
CA ARG A 232 45.93 0.72 11.35
C ARG A 232 45.08 -0.35 10.65
N VAL A 233 45.06 -1.57 11.18
CA VAL A 233 44.22 -2.66 10.68
C VAL A 233 42.74 -2.34 10.91
N ALA A 234 42.37 -1.95 12.12
CA ALA A 234 40.98 -1.63 12.45
C ALA A 234 40.43 -0.46 11.61
N GLN A 235 41.25 0.55 11.34
CA GLN A 235 40.89 1.67 10.47
C GLN A 235 40.64 1.21 9.04
N ALA A 236 41.55 0.42 8.46
CA ALA A 236 41.41 -0.08 7.10
C ALA A 236 40.16 -0.97 6.93
N GLU A 237 39.83 -1.80 7.92
CA GLU A 237 38.61 -2.61 7.91
C GLU A 237 37.34 -1.78 8.03
N PHE A 238 37.35 -0.74 8.86
CA PHE A 238 36.24 0.20 8.98
C PHE A 238 36.01 0.95 7.67
N ASP A 239 37.06 1.52 7.07
CA ASP A 239 36.96 2.29 5.83
C ASP A 239 36.42 1.43 4.68
N LYS A 240 36.93 0.19 4.56
CA LYS A 240 36.42 -0.79 3.58
C LYS A 240 34.92 -1.06 3.80
N GLN A 241 34.50 -1.28 5.05
CA GLN A 241 33.11 -1.58 5.35
C GLN A 241 32.19 -0.36 5.16
N ALA A 242 32.69 0.84 5.44
CA ALA A 242 31.98 2.08 5.22
C ALA A 242 31.69 2.28 3.73
N GLU A 243 32.68 2.03 2.87
CA GLU A 243 32.52 2.11 1.41
C GLU A 243 31.53 1.08 0.86
N ILE A 244 31.60 -0.18 1.32
CA ILE A 244 30.61 -1.22 0.95
C ILE A 244 29.19 -0.77 1.31
N THR A 245 29.02 -0.27 2.53
CA THR A 245 27.70 0.19 3.00
C THR A 245 27.23 1.41 2.22
N LYS A 246 28.12 2.35 1.92
CA LYS A 246 27.82 3.56 1.15
C LYS A 246 27.31 3.22 -0.24
N LEU A 247 28.00 2.34 -0.97
CA LEU A 247 27.59 1.90 -2.31
C LEU A 247 26.18 1.28 -2.31
N LEU A 248 25.86 0.48 -1.30
CA LEU A 248 24.51 -0.09 -1.15
C LEU A 248 23.45 1.00 -0.90
N LEU A 249 23.74 1.97 -0.04
CA LEU A 249 22.82 3.07 0.27
C LEU A 249 22.61 4.03 -0.92
N GLU A 250 23.63 4.24 -1.73
CA GLU A 250 23.54 4.98 -3.00
C GLU A 250 22.67 4.23 -4.02
N GLY A 251 22.77 2.89 -4.05
CA GLY A 251 21.97 2.01 -4.90
C GLY A 251 20.44 2.10 -4.69
N ILE A 252 19.99 2.62 -3.54
CA ILE A 252 18.56 2.85 -3.24
C ILE A 252 17.90 3.75 -4.30
N GLN A 253 18.64 4.69 -4.88
CA GLN A 253 18.08 5.57 -5.93
C GLN A 253 17.63 4.77 -7.15
N THR A 254 18.36 3.73 -7.52
CA THR A 254 17.98 2.81 -8.61
C THR A 254 16.72 2.03 -8.24
N ALA A 255 16.60 1.58 -6.99
CA ALA A 255 15.40 0.91 -6.51
C ALA A 255 14.16 1.82 -6.57
N HIS A 256 14.29 3.11 -6.24
CA HIS A 256 13.19 4.07 -6.38
C HIS A 256 12.73 4.21 -7.84
N ASN A 257 13.65 4.22 -8.81
CA ASN A 257 13.27 4.28 -10.23
C ASN A 257 12.47 3.03 -10.65
N ASN A 258 12.87 1.86 -10.17
CA ASN A 258 12.12 0.62 -10.41
C ASN A 258 10.74 0.65 -9.75
N GLN A 259 10.64 1.17 -8.52
CA GLN A 259 9.36 1.33 -7.81
C GLN A 259 8.43 2.33 -8.53
N LEU A 260 8.97 3.43 -9.08
CA LEU A 260 8.18 4.36 -9.91
C LEU A 260 7.59 3.67 -11.14
N LYS A 261 8.34 2.76 -11.78
CA LYS A 261 7.80 1.93 -12.86
C LYS A 261 6.66 1.03 -12.35
N CYS A 262 6.87 0.34 -11.23
CA CYS A 262 5.85 -0.54 -10.63
C CYS A 262 4.54 0.20 -10.32
N LEU A 263 4.63 1.46 -9.87
CA LEU A 263 3.47 2.32 -9.61
C LEU A 263 2.73 2.70 -10.90
N ARG A 264 3.45 2.98 -11.98
CA ARG A 264 2.82 3.25 -13.29
C ARG A 264 2.10 2.01 -13.81
N ASP A 265 2.75 0.85 -13.73
CA ASP A 265 2.17 -0.43 -14.15
C ASP A 265 0.91 -0.75 -13.33
N PHE A 266 0.91 -0.44 -12.03
CA PHE A 266 -0.26 -0.59 -11.16
C PHE A 266 -1.44 0.27 -11.59
N VAL A 267 -1.20 1.56 -11.86
CA VAL A 267 -2.25 2.49 -12.31
C VAL A 267 -2.80 2.08 -13.67
N GLU A 268 -1.94 1.62 -14.59
CA GLU A 268 -2.36 1.12 -15.90
C GLU A 268 -3.24 -0.14 -15.75
N ALA A 269 -2.86 -1.07 -14.86
CA ALA A 269 -3.66 -2.25 -14.56
C ALA A 269 -5.04 -1.89 -13.99
N GLN A 270 -5.11 -0.91 -13.07
CA GLN A 270 -6.38 -0.42 -12.52
C GLN A 270 -7.25 0.21 -13.62
N MET A 271 -6.68 1.09 -14.44
CA MET A 271 -7.40 1.76 -15.53
C MET A 271 -7.99 0.75 -16.51
N SER A 272 -7.18 -0.23 -16.94
CA SER A 272 -7.62 -1.27 -17.86
C SER A 272 -8.75 -2.13 -17.27
N PHE A 273 -8.62 -2.53 -16.00
CA PHE A 273 -9.67 -3.32 -15.33
C PHE A 273 -11.00 -2.57 -15.24
N TYR A 274 -10.99 -1.32 -14.76
CA TYR A 274 -12.24 -0.55 -14.62
C TYR A 274 -12.87 -0.20 -15.97
N ALA A 275 -12.07 0.05 -17.02
CA ALA A 275 -12.59 0.25 -18.37
C ALA A 275 -13.28 -1.02 -18.91
N GLN A 276 -12.67 -2.18 -18.73
CA GLN A 276 -13.27 -3.47 -19.13
C GLN A 276 -14.54 -3.77 -18.34
N ALA A 277 -14.52 -3.57 -17.02
CA ALA A 277 -15.69 -3.78 -16.17
C ALA A 277 -16.87 -2.88 -16.58
N HIS A 278 -16.59 -1.59 -16.86
CA HIS A 278 -17.61 -0.67 -17.36
C HIS A 278 -18.20 -1.16 -18.69
N GLN A 279 -17.36 -1.58 -19.63
CA GLN A 279 -17.82 -2.10 -20.92
C GLN A 279 -18.74 -3.31 -20.76
N HIS A 280 -18.36 -4.28 -19.92
CA HIS A 280 -19.19 -5.46 -19.64
C HIS A 280 -20.56 -5.10 -19.04
N MET A 281 -20.60 -4.13 -18.13
CA MET A 281 -21.86 -3.67 -17.53
C MET A 281 -22.73 -2.88 -18.52
N ALA A 282 -22.12 -2.06 -19.37
CA ALA A 282 -22.85 -1.33 -20.41
C ALA A 282 -23.46 -2.27 -21.45
N ASP A 283 -22.71 -3.32 -21.85
CA ASP A 283 -23.21 -4.35 -22.76
C ASP A 283 -24.38 -5.12 -22.14
N LEU A 284 -24.27 -5.53 -20.86
CA LEU A 284 -25.36 -6.17 -20.13
C LEU A 284 -26.62 -5.29 -20.08
N GLN A 285 -26.48 -3.99 -19.80
CA GLN A 285 -27.62 -3.06 -19.76
C GLN A 285 -28.36 -3.03 -21.11
N ARG A 286 -27.62 -3.02 -22.22
CA ARG A 286 -28.18 -3.07 -23.57
C ARG A 286 -28.88 -4.40 -23.85
N GLU A 287 -28.27 -5.52 -23.46
CA GLU A 287 -28.84 -6.86 -23.65
C GLU A 287 -30.13 -7.10 -22.86
N LEU A 288 -30.23 -6.54 -21.65
CA LEU A 288 -31.44 -6.60 -20.83
C LEU A 288 -32.54 -5.68 -21.37
N SER A 289 -32.19 -4.48 -21.81
CA SER A 289 -33.15 -3.54 -22.42
C SER A 289 -33.77 -4.09 -23.72
N GLY A 290 -32.95 -4.80 -24.52
CA GLY A 290 -33.43 -5.50 -25.72
C GLY A 290 -34.35 -6.68 -25.43
N ALA A 291 -34.10 -7.42 -24.33
CA ALA A 291 -34.93 -8.55 -23.92
C ALA A 291 -36.34 -8.12 -23.48
N LEU A 292 -36.46 -7.00 -22.76
CA LEU A 292 -37.74 -6.43 -22.36
C LEU A 292 -38.57 -5.92 -23.56
N SER A 293 -37.90 -5.48 -24.61
CA SER A 293 -38.56 -4.93 -25.81
C SER A 293 -39.08 -6.00 -26.77
N ALA A 294 -38.43 -7.18 -26.83
CA ALA A 294 -38.82 -8.26 -27.74
C ALA A 294 -39.98 -9.12 -27.22
N ASP A 295 -40.19 -9.20 -25.90
CA ASP A 295 -41.26 -9.98 -25.26
C ASP A 295 -42.45 -9.12 -24.76
N SER A 296 -42.48 -7.84 -25.14
CA SER A 296 -43.60 -6.93 -24.84
C SER A 296 -44.83 -7.22 -25.71
N GLY A 297 -45.36 -8.44 -25.62
CA GLY A 297 -46.79 -8.72 -25.65
C GLY A 297 -47.45 -8.51 -24.27
N ILE A 298 -46.69 -8.07 -23.26
CA ILE A 298 -47.21 -7.73 -21.94
C ILE A 298 -47.24 -6.20 -21.80
N SER A 299 -48.44 -5.64 -21.99
CA SER A 299 -48.78 -4.27 -21.61
C SER A 299 -48.72 -4.14 -20.08
N LEU A 300 -47.63 -3.58 -19.55
CA LEU A 300 -47.66 -2.99 -18.21
C LEU A 300 -48.26 -1.58 -18.33
N TYR A 301 -49.56 -1.50 -18.07
CA TYR A 301 -50.29 -0.35 -17.51
C TYR A 301 -49.71 1.04 -17.82
N SER A 302 -49.88 1.51 -19.06
CA SER A 302 -49.88 2.95 -19.33
C SER A 302 -51.13 3.55 -18.71
N ASN A 303 -50.98 4.21 -17.56
CA ASN A 303 -52.02 5.07 -17.01
C ASN A 303 -52.06 6.37 -17.84
N SER A 304 -52.81 6.33 -18.94
CA SER A 304 -53.15 7.50 -19.73
C SER A 304 -54.66 7.66 -19.75
N ASN A 305 -55.18 8.39 -18.75
CA ASN A 305 -56.50 9.01 -18.84
C ASN A 305 -56.28 10.52 -18.92
N ALA A 306 -56.09 11.00 -20.15
CA ALA A 306 -56.13 12.42 -20.51
C ALA A 306 -57.14 12.60 -21.65
N ASN A 307 -57.88 13.72 -21.56
CA ASN A 307 -58.95 14.26 -22.42
C ASN A 307 -60.38 13.88 -21.97
N SER A 308 -61.28 14.81 -21.61
CA SER A 308 -61.60 16.11 -22.25
C SER A 308 -62.57 16.96 -21.34
N PRO A 309 -63.14 18.13 -21.75
CA PRO A 309 -62.54 19.46 -21.94
C PRO A 309 -63.41 20.60 -21.27
N PRO A 310 -63.46 21.87 -21.75
CA PRO A 310 -63.13 23.08 -20.97
C PRO A 310 -64.33 23.89 -20.44
N THR A 311 -64.12 24.74 -19.43
CA THR A 311 -65.04 25.88 -19.18
C THR A 311 -64.34 27.08 -18.55
N SER A 312 -64.50 28.23 -19.20
CA SER A 312 -64.05 29.56 -18.78
C SER A 312 -65.07 30.17 -17.80
N VAL A 313 -64.64 30.66 -16.62
CA VAL A 313 -65.39 31.66 -15.85
C VAL A 313 -64.42 32.61 -15.11
N ARG A 314 -64.69 33.91 -15.26
CA ARG A 314 -64.04 35.08 -14.67
C ARG A 314 -64.24 35.23 -13.15
N THR A 315 -63.26 35.85 -12.49
CA THR A 315 -63.44 36.85 -11.41
C THR A 315 -62.11 37.61 -11.28
N ALA A 316 -61.96 38.88 -11.68
CA ALA A 316 -62.46 40.13 -11.08
C ALA A 316 -61.97 40.39 -9.63
N GLY A 317 -60.84 41.11 -9.53
CA GLY A 317 -60.61 42.28 -8.64
C GLY A 317 -60.49 42.10 -7.13
N LYS A 318 -59.32 42.42 -6.57
CA LYS A 318 -59.09 43.68 -5.80
C LYS A 318 -57.60 43.93 -5.52
N GLU A 319 -57.27 45.22 -5.53
CA GLU A 319 -55.95 45.87 -5.53
C GLU A 319 -55.30 46.01 -4.14
N ALA A 320 -53.97 46.18 -4.13
CA ALA A 320 -53.19 47.30 -3.54
C ALA A 320 -51.68 47.03 -3.74
N THR A 321 -50.98 47.58 -4.75
CA THR A 321 -50.23 48.87 -4.82
C THR A 321 -49.25 49.05 -3.64
N ILE A 322 -47.92 49.13 -3.81
CA ILE A 322 -47.08 50.28 -4.28
C ILE A 322 -45.67 49.72 -4.62
N ALA A 323 -45.19 49.79 -5.87
CA ALA A 323 -44.23 50.75 -6.47
C ALA A 323 -42.85 50.80 -5.76
N GLN A 324 -41.70 50.48 -6.39
CA GLN A 324 -40.85 51.27 -7.30
C GLN A 324 -39.44 50.60 -7.23
N GLN A 325 -38.49 50.57 -8.17
CA GLN A 325 -38.28 51.15 -9.48
C GLN A 325 -37.05 50.46 -10.12
N GLN A 326 -36.95 50.59 -11.45
CA GLN A 326 -35.81 50.46 -12.39
C GLN A 326 -34.40 50.56 -11.74
N ASN A 327 -33.33 49.96 -12.27
CA ASN A 327 -32.80 50.24 -13.60
C ASN A 327 -31.57 49.36 -13.93
N ILE A 328 -31.30 49.24 -15.22
CA ILE A 328 -30.16 48.63 -15.92
C ILE A 328 -28.93 49.54 -15.82
N GLU A 329 -27.72 48.98 -15.66
CA GLU A 329 -26.45 49.39 -16.36
C GLU A 329 -25.27 48.50 -15.89
N ARG A 330 -24.61 47.76 -16.79
CA ARG A 330 -23.43 48.06 -17.65
C ARG A 330 -22.06 47.85 -16.97
N GLN A 331 -21.18 47.25 -17.78
CA GLN A 331 -19.77 46.86 -17.56
C GLN A 331 -18.86 47.96 -17.01
N PRO A 332 -17.67 47.62 -16.46
CA PRO A 332 -16.53 48.53 -16.44
C PRO A 332 -15.50 48.20 -17.52
N SER A 333 -15.05 49.23 -18.24
CA SER A 333 -13.84 49.25 -19.05
C SER A 333 -12.85 50.27 -18.48
N ALA A 334 -11.62 49.79 -18.25
CA ALA A 334 -10.31 50.44 -18.26
C ALA A 334 -10.15 51.98 -18.20
N GLY A 335 -9.13 52.43 -17.44
CA GLY A 335 -8.24 53.48 -17.91
C GLY A 335 -7.52 54.34 -16.86
N GLY A 336 -6.19 54.19 -16.79
CA GLY A 336 -5.19 55.23 -16.47
C GLY A 336 -5.06 55.65 -14.99
N ASP A 337 -3.93 56.15 -14.50
CA ASP A 337 -2.55 56.21 -14.98
C ASP A 337 -1.72 56.82 -13.82
N ALA A 338 -0.39 56.84 -13.97
CA ALA A 338 0.56 57.78 -13.34
C ALA A 338 1.05 57.56 -11.87
N SER A 339 2.24 56.94 -11.79
CA SER A 339 3.53 57.52 -11.33
C SER A 339 3.70 58.24 -9.97
N GLY A 340 4.78 57.88 -9.27
CA GLY A 340 5.52 58.73 -8.32
C GLY A 340 5.91 57.99 -7.02
N ALA A 341 7.02 57.26 -6.95
CA ALA A 341 8.39 57.72 -6.63
C ALA A 341 8.67 57.98 -5.12
N SER A 342 9.66 57.22 -4.60
CA SER A 342 10.53 57.48 -3.44
C SER A 342 9.86 57.44 -2.04
N LYS A 343 10.38 56.74 -1.02
CA LYS A 343 11.74 56.41 -0.59
C LYS A 343 11.80 55.02 0.05
#